data_AF-A0A4Q1ASX3-F1
#
_entry.id   AF-A0A4Q1ASX3-F1
#
_cell.length_a   1.000
_cell.length_b   1.000
_cell.length_c   1.000
_cell.angle_alpha   90.00
_cell.angle_beta   90.00
_cell.angle_gamma   90.00
#
_symmetry.space_group_name_H-M   'P 1'
#
loop_
_entity.id
_entity.type
_entity.pdbx_description
1 polymer ?
#
loop_
_entity_poly.entity_id
_entity_poly.type
_entity_poly.pdbx_seq_one_letter_code
_entity_poly.pdbx_strand_id
1 'polypeptide(L)' 'MHHTDVQKIAKLGANIVISDESNIHHTDAMKIIEIAIENGATVTIEKKYHHTDIEKMAKVAGNKLTVKI' A
#
# COMPACT_ATOMS: atom_id res chain seq x y z
N MET A 1 -6.21 -11.68 -6.16
CA MET A 1 -6.47 -10.44 -6.93
C MET A 1 -5.16 -9.96 -7.51
N HIS A 2 -5.14 -9.55 -8.78
CA HIS A 2 -3.91 -9.05 -9.39
C HIS A 2 -3.66 -7.59 -8.95
N HIS A 3 -2.41 -7.14 -8.86
CA HIS A 3 -2.09 -5.79 -8.36
C HIS A 3 -2.77 -4.68 -9.18
N THR A 4 -3.02 -4.91 -10.48
CA THR A 4 -3.76 -4.01 -11.37
C THR A 4 -5.21 -3.78 -10.95
N ASP A 5 -5.87 -4.80 -10.38
CA ASP A 5 -7.24 -4.66 -9.89
C ASP A 5 -7.26 -3.86 -8.58
N VAL A 6 -6.26 -4.07 -7.71
CA VAL A 6 -6.09 -3.30 -6.48
C VAL A 6 -5.86 -1.83 -6.79
N GLN A 7 -5.08 -1.49 -7.82
CA GLN A 7 -4.91 -0.10 -8.25
C GLN A 7 -6.23 0.55 -8.71
N LYS A 8 -7.10 -0.19 -9.41
CA LYS A 8 -8.43 0.34 -9.78
C LYS A 8 -9.27 0.61 -8.55
N ILE A 9 -9.23 -0.26 -7.56
CA ILE A 9 -9.94 -0.08 -6.29
C ILE A 9 -9.37 1.12 -5.51
N ALA A 10 -8.06 1.29 -5.48
CA ALA A 10 -7.41 2.44 -4.85
C ALA A 10 -7.82 3.78 -5.49
N LYS A 11 -8.01 3.82 -6.83
CA LYS A 11 -8.54 5.00 -7.54
C LYS A 11 -9.96 5.40 -7.13
N LEU A 12 -10.72 4.48 -6.53
CA LEU A 12 -12.04 4.78 -6.00
C LEU A 12 -12.00 5.36 -4.58
N GLY A 13 -10.80 5.60 -4.02
CA GLY A 13 -10.62 6.11 -2.66
C GLY A 13 -10.85 5.05 -1.57
N ALA A 14 -10.80 3.77 -1.92
CA ALA A 14 -10.95 2.69 -0.96
C ALA A 14 -9.68 2.55 -0.10
N ASN A 15 -9.87 2.30 1.21
CA ASN A 15 -8.78 1.92 2.09
C ASN A 15 -8.27 0.52 1.71
N ILE A 16 -6.95 0.34 1.71
CA ILE A 16 -6.31 -0.89 1.25
C ILE A 16 -5.58 -1.58 2.41
N VAL A 17 -5.74 -2.91 2.49
CA VAL A 17 -4.90 -3.76 3.34
C VAL A 17 -4.08 -4.67 2.44
N ILE A 18 -2.75 -4.57 2.54
CA ILE A 18 -1.82 -5.49 1.89
C ILE A 18 -1.42 -6.54 2.93
N SER A 19 -2.14 -7.66 2.91
CA SER A 19 -1.93 -8.77 3.85
C SER A 19 -0.62 -9.51 3.57
N ASP A 20 -0.14 -10.25 4.56
CA ASP A 20 1.02 -11.14 4.47
C ASP A 20 0.88 -12.23 3.37
N GLU A 21 -0.32 -12.77 3.21
CA GLU A 21 -0.70 -13.75 2.17
C GLU A 21 -0.79 -13.15 0.75
N SER A 22 -0.77 -11.82 0.61
CA SER A 22 -0.88 -11.19 -0.71
C SER A 22 0.38 -11.44 -1.55
N ASN A 23 0.25 -11.67 -2.86
CA ASN A 23 1.39 -11.80 -3.78
C ASN A 23 1.85 -10.45 -4.35
N ILE A 24 1.66 -9.36 -3.61
CA ILE A 24 2.01 -8.01 -4.06
C ILE A 24 3.50 -7.75 -3.80
N HIS A 25 4.24 -7.49 -4.87
CA HIS A 25 5.64 -7.10 -4.78
C HIS A 25 5.80 -5.66 -4.28
N HIS A 26 6.92 -5.33 -3.62
CA HIS A 26 7.12 -4.03 -2.99
C HIS A 26 6.98 -2.85 -3.98
N THR A 27 7.41 -3.04 -5.24
CA THR A 27 7.26 -2.04 -6.31
C THR A 27 5.80 -1.74 -6.65
N ASP A 28 4.94 -2.75 -6.59
CA ASP A 28 3.51 -2.60 -6.87
C ASP A 28 2.77 -2.05 -5.65
N ALA A 29 3.17 -2.46 -4.45
CA ALA A 29 2.67 -1.88 -3.20
C ALA A 29 2.93 -0.37 -3.15
N MET A 30 4.12 0.10 -3.57
CA MET A 30 4.41 1.53 -3.64
C MET A 30 3.41 2.27 -4.54
N LYS A 31 3.16 1.76 -5.76
CA LYS A 31 2.19 2.36 -6.68
C LYS A 31 0.78 2.36 -6.12
N ILE A 32 0.37 1.29 -5.45
CA ILE A 32 -0.93 1.19 -4.80
C ILE A 32 -1.06 2.24 -3.69
N ILE A 33 0.00 2.41 -2.89
CA ILE A 33 0.05 3.42 -1.82
C ILE A 33 -0.08 4.81 -2.41
N GLU A 34 0.75 5.18 -3.39
CA GLU A 34 0.69 6.49 -4.05
C GLU A 34 -0.73 6.81 -4.52
N ILE A 35 -1.34 5.89 -5.28
CA ILE A 35 -2.71 6.05 -5.79
C ILE A 35 -3.73 6.18 -4.65
N ALA A 36 -3.67 5.31 -3.65
CA ALA A 36 -4.64 5.33 -2.55
C ALA A 36 -4.56 6.64 -1.76
N ILE A 37 -3.35 7.11 -1.47
CA ILE A 37 -3.11 8.33 -0.70
C ILE A 37 -3.56 9.58 -1.46
N GLU A 38 -3.26 9.66 -2.77
CA GLU A 38 -3.73 10.74 -3.65
C GLU A 38 -5.25 10.85 -3.67
N ASN A 39 -5.96 9.72 -3.57
CA ASN A 39 -7.42 9.65 -3.53
C ASN A 39 -8.00 9.76 -2.11
N GLY A 40 -7.19 10.15 -1.12
CA GLY A 40 -7.66 10.39 0.24
C GLY A 40 -7.80 9.15 1.13
N ALA A 41 -7.49 7.97 0.62
CA ALA A 41 -7.58 6.72 1.37
C ALA A 41 -6.39 6.49 2.30
N THR A 42 -6.49 5.47 3.14
CA THR A 42 -5.40 4.96 3.99
C THR A 42 -4.96 3.57 3.54
N VAL A 43 -3.72 3.21 3.89
CA VAL A 43 -3.16 1.89 3.58
C VAL A 43 -2.62 1.23 4.84
N THR A 44 -2.91 -0.06 5.01
CA THR A 44 -2.29 -0.90 6.03
C THR A 44 -1.41 -1.95 5.38
N ILE A 45 -0.16 -2.04 5.81
CA ILE A 45 0.80 -3.06 5.38
C ILE A 45 0.97 -4.05 6.50
N GLU A 46 0.53 -5.29 6.28
CA GLU A 46 0.85 -6.44 7.13
C GLU A 46 1.94 -7.31 6.51
N LYS A 47 2.15 -7.16 5.20
CA LYS A 47 3.19 -7.90 4.48
C LYS A 47 4.59 -7.47 4.91
N LYS A 48 5.44 -8.47 5.13
CA LYS A 48 6.86 -8.28 5.42
C LYS A 48 7.60 -7.83 4.15
N TYR A 49 7.89 -6.54 4.05
CA TYR A 49 8.83 -5.98 3.09
C TYR A 49 10.17 -5.65 3.78
N HIS A 50 11.21 -5.38 2.99
CA HIS A 50 12.46 -4.88 3.55
C HIS A 50 12.24 -3.52 4.22
N HIS A 51 12.96 -3.27 5.32
CA HIS A 51 12.81 -2.03 6.09
C HIS A 51 12.98 -0.76 5.23
N THR A 52 13.88 -0.79 4.24
CA THR A 52 14.10 0.32 3.29
C THR A 52 12.88 0.60 2.43
N ASP A 53 12.11 -0.41 2.09
CA ASP A 53 10.90 -0.24 1.28
C ASP A 53 9.77 0.32 2.14
N ILE A 54 9.62 -0.19 3.36
CA ILE A 54 8.69 0.36 4.36
C ILE A 54 9.00 1.82 4.67
N GLU A 55 10.28 2.19 4.82
CA GLU A 55 10.69 3.57 5.03
C GLU A 55 10.29 4.48 3.86
N LYS A 56 10.50 4.04 2.63
CA LYS A 56 10.07 4.80 1.43
C LYS A 56 8.55 4.94 1.39
N MET A 57 7.82 3.86 1.67
CA MET A 57 6.35 3.87 1.72
C MET A 57 5.85 4.86 2.78
N ALA A 58 6.47 4.88 3.96
CA ALA A 58 6.14 5.81 5.04
C ALA A 58 6.46 7.26 4.69
N LYS A 59 7.56 7.54 3.97
CA LYS A 59 7.89 8.89 3.49
C LYS A 59 6.83 9.44 2.54
N VAL A 60 6.26 8.58 1.68
CA VAL A 60 5.20 8.97 0.73
C VAL A 60 3.86 9.15 1.44
N ALA A 61 3.47 8.17 2.26
CA ALA A 61 2.12 8.12 2.82
C ALA A 61 1.94 8.88 4.14
N GLY A 62 3.03 9.17 4.85
CA GLY A 62 3.00 9.84 6.14
C GLY A 62 2.07 9.15 7.14
N ASN A 63 1.14 9.91 7.72
CA ASN A 63 0.19 9.42 8.72
C ASN A 63 -0.96 8.57 8.14
N LYS A 64 -1.05 8.41 6.82
CA LYS A 64 -2.07 7.57 6.17
C LYS A 64 -1.60 6.13 5.96
N LEU A 65 -0.38 5.79 6.38
CA LEU A 65 0.15 4.43 6.39
C LEU A 65 0.14 3.85 7.80
N THR A 66 -0.42 2.66 7.94
CA THR A 66 -0.25 1.81 9.12
C THR A 66 0.63 0.62 8.75
N VAL A 67 1.65 0.33 9.57
CA VAL A 67 2.52 -0.83 9.37
C VAL A 67 2.35 -1.75 10.57
N LYS A 68 1.98 -3.00 10.30
CA LYS A 68 1.88 -4.06 11.31
C LYS A 68 3.21 -4.82 11.37
N ILE A 69 3.72 -5.02 12.57
CA ILE A 69 5.04 -5.61 12.86
C ILE A 69 4.86 -6.96 13.53
#